data_AF-A0A2V9LNQ4-F1
#
_entry.id   AF-A0A2V9LNQ4-F1
#
_cell.length_a   1.000
_cell.length_b   1.000
_cell.length_c   1.000
_cell.angle_alpha   90.00
_cell.angle_beta   90.00
_cell.angle_gamma   90.00
#
_symmetry.space_group_name_H-M   'P 1'
#
loop_
_entity.id
_entity.type
_entity.pdbx_description
1 polymer ?
#
loop_
_entity_poly.entity_id
_entity_poly.type
_entity_poly.pdbx_seq_one_letter_code
_entity_poly.pdbx_strand_id
1 'polypeptide(L)'
;MRRIAVAGRIRPPADGFPEGEPELIATANLAVQPSIGLELRPSVRGKFIWVGEEKFYVRGVTYGPFRPNPDGIPYPSPNVVDADFAQIAATGFNAIRTYDVPPRWLLDIAARHGLRVLVGLQVEQRASFLGHDKVARAIKELVRAKVRACAGHPALLAYVIANEI
;
A
#
# COMPACT_ATOMS: atom_id res chain seq x y z
N MET A 1 -19.83 55.95 31.03
CA MET A 1 -20.77 54.83 31.21
C MET A 1 -20.01 53.71 31.94
N ARG A 2 -20.59 53.20 33.02
CA ARG A 2 -20.09 52.17 33.96
C ARG A 2 -19.63 50.87 33.23
N ARG A 3 -18.66 50.04 33.66
CA ARG A 3 -18.48 49.39 34.99
C ARG A 3 -17.21 48.48 35.01
N ILE A 4 -16.66 48.29 36.22
CA ILE A 4 -16.01 47.09 36.81
C ILE A 4 -14.55 46.74 36.43
N ALA A 5 -13.69 46.91 37.44
CA ALA A 5 -12.39 46.27 37.60
C ALA A 5 -12.55 44.85 38.17
N VAL A 6 -11.71 43.92 37.72
CA VAL A 6 -11.35 42.71 38.47
C VAL A 6 -9.83 42.61 38.49
N ALA A 7 -9.28 42.64 39.70
CA ALA A 7 -7.88 42.44 39.99
C ALA A 7 -7.55 40.94 39.92
N GLY A 8 -6.50 40.60 39.17
CA GLY A 8 -5.88 39.29 39.17
C GLY A 8 -4.39 39.45 38.88
N ARG A 9 -3.58 39.70 39.91
CA ARG A 9 -2.11 39.58 39.82
C ARG A 9 -1.77 38.10 39.71
N ILE A 10 -1.51 37.62 38.50
CA ILE A 10 -0.79 36.36 38.31
C ILE A 10 0.69 36.70 38.32
N ARG A 11 1.40 36.24 39.37
CA ARG A 11 2.87 36.27 39.42
C ARG A 11 3.41 35.36 38.29
N PRO A 12 4.44 35.77 37.54
CA PRO A 12 5.14 34.84 36.67
C PRO A 12 5.80 33.76 37.55
N PRO A 13 5.78 32.47 37.15
CA PRO A 13 6.57 31.47 37.83
C PRO A 13 8.05 31.86 37.73
N ALA A 14 8.67 32.02 38.89
CA ALA A 14 10.10 32.21 39.04
C ALA A 14 10.72 30.82 39.09
N ASP A 15 10.95 30.22 37.92
CA ASP A 15 11.85 29.09 37.73
C ASP A 15 12.17 29.04 36.23
N GLY A 16 13.45 29.19 35.90
CA GLY A 16 13.95 29.23 34.53
C GLY A 16 13.60 27.93 33.80
N PHE A 17 13.20 28.06 32.54
CA PHE A 17 13.27 26.94 31.60
C PHE A 17 14.75 26.51 31.54
N PRO A 18 15.07 25.23 31.78
CA PRO A 18 16.42 24.77 31.48
C PRO A 18 16.66 24.98 29.99
N GLU A 19 17.74 25.68 29.66
CA GLU A 19 18.31 25.68 28.31
C GLU A 19 18.81 24.26 28.02
N GLY A 20 17.87 23.39 27.65
CA GLY A 20 18.16 22.09 27.06
C GLY A 20 18.41 22.30 25.58
N GLU A 21 19.61 21.93 25.14
CA GLU A 21 20.00 21.82 23.74
C GLU A 21 18.89 21.16 22.92
N PRO A 22 18.64 21.57 21.66
CA PRO A 22 17.64 20.92 20.83
C PRO A 22 18.01 19.45 20.70
N GLU A 23 17.22 18.59 21.33
CA GLU A 23 17.32 17.14 21.22
C GLU A 23 17.08 16.80 19.75
N LEU A 24 18.18 16.64 19.02
CA LEU A 24 18.23 16.24 17.64
C LEU A 24 17.42 14.95 17.57
N ILE A 25 16.21 15.02 17.02
CA ILE A 25 15.41 13.84 16.69
C ILE A 25 16.33 13.00 15.82
N ALA A 26 16.92 11.97 16.44
CA ALA A 26 17.82 11.06 15.79
C ALA A 26 17.07 10.59 14.56
N THR A 27 17.58 10.95 13.39
CA THR A 27 17.08 10.47 12.11
C THR A 27 17.15 8.97 12.24
N ALA A 28 16.00 8.34 12.50
CA ALA A 28 15.91 6.92 12.63
C ALA A 28 16.44 6.40 11.31
N ASN A 29 17.64 5.82 11.33
CA ASN A 29 18.18 5.07 10.23
C ASN A 29 17.05 4.14 9.81
N LEU A 30 16.44 4.42 8.66
CA LEU A 30 15.59 3.48 7.94
C LEU A 30 16.53 2.37 7.52
N ALA A 31 16.92 1.55 8.49
CA ALA A 31 17.56 0.27 8.26
C ALA A 31 16.65 -0.42 7.27
N VAL A 32 17.21 -0.70 6.09
CA VAL A 32 16.60 -1.54 5.05
C VAL A 32 15.99 -2.72 5.78
N GLN A 33 14.67 -2.72 5.92
CA GLN A 33 14.01 -3.81 6.63
C GLN A 33 14.32 -5.06 5.81
N PRO A 34 14.81 -6.14 6.44
CA PRO A 34 15.04 -7.38 5.73
C PRO A 34 13.76 -7.71 4.98
N SER A 35 13.89 -8.03 3.69
CA SER A 35 12.78 -8.42 2.83
C SER A 35 12.03 -9.56 3.51
N ILE A 36 10.95 -9.26 4.23
CA ILE A 36 10.19 -10.25 5.00
C ILE A 36 9.79 -11.33 4.01
N GLY A 37 10.29 -12.56 4.25
CA GLY A 37 10.45 -13.59 3.23
C GLY A 37 9.30 -13.66 2.24
N LEU A 38 9.54 -13.27 0.99
CA LEU A 38 8.54 -13.33 -0.08
C LEU A 38 8.07 -14.75 -0.36
N GLU A 39 8.89 -15.75 -0.02
CA GLU A 39 8.56 -17.18 -0.06
C GLU A 39 7.43 -17.56 0.91
N LEU A 40 7.19 -16.76 1.95
CA LEU A 40 6.12 -17.01 2.91
C LEU A 40 4.84 -16.31 2.47
N ARG A 41 3.76 -17.09 2.40
CA ARG A 41 2.44 -16.58 2.05
C ARG A 41 1.88 -15.70 3.18
N PRO A 42 1.39 -14.48 2.87
CA PRO A 42 0.69 -13.67 3.85
C PRO A 42 -0.56 -14.37 4.39
N SER A 43 -0.81 -14.22 5.68
CA SER A 43 -1.97 -14.76 6.38
C SER A 43 -2.65 -13.70 7.23
N VAL A 44 -3.92 -13.92 7.57
CA VAL A 44 -4.68 -13.03 8.45
C VAL A 44 -4.78 -13.69 9.82
N ARG A 45 -4.36 -12.98 10.87
CA ARG A 45 -4.58 -13.38 12.28
C ARG A 45 -5.35 -12.26 12.96
N GLY A 46 -6.67 -12.46 13.13
CA GLY A 46 -7.59 -11.41 13.59
C GLY A 46 -7.65 -10.24 12.60
N LYS A 47 -7.33 -9.03 13.07
CA LYS A 47 -7.32 -7.80 12.24
C LYS A 47 -5.97 -7.48 11.59
N PHE A 48 -4.99 -8.37 11.71
CA PHE A 48 -3.61 -8.12 11.29
C PHE A 48 -3.17 -9.08 10.19
N ILE A 49 -2.28 -8.59 9.33
CA ILE A 49 -1.62 -9.39 8.29
C ILE A 49 -0.27 -9.85 8.84
N TRP A 50 0.10 -11.10 8.55
CA TRP A 50 1.31 -11.75 9.00
C TRP A 50 2.02 -12.43 7.84
N VAL A 51 3.34 -12.44 7.86
CA VAL A 51 4.19 -13.21 6.96
C VAL A 51 5.13 -14.05 7.82
N GLY A 52 4.94 -15.37 7.81
CA GLY A 52 5.54 -16.24 8.82
C GLY A 52 5.09 -15.84 10.23
N GLU A 53 6.04 -15.65 11.13
CA GLU A 53 5.81 -15.21 12.51
C GLU A 53 5.95 -13.69 12.71
N GLU A 54 6.12 -12.93 11.62
CA GLU A 54 6.23 -11.49 11.69
C GLU A 54 4.92 -10.82 11.28
N LYS A 55 4.51 -9.83 12.08
CA LYS A 55 3.38 -8.98 11.75
C LYS A 55 3.77 -8.04 10.61
N PHE A 56 3.05 -8.13 9.50
CA PHE A 56 3.32 -7.34 8.29
C PHE A 56 2.54 -6.02 8.32
N TYR A 57 3.25 -4.93 8.55
CA TYR A 57 2.70 -3.57 8.48
C TYR A 57 2.78 -3.05 7.04
N VAL A 58 1.64 -2.91 6.37
CA VAL A 58 1.59 -2.45 4.98
C VAL A 58 1.96 -0.96 4.90
N ARG A 59 3.05 -0.67 4.20
CA ARG A 59 3.47 0.67 3.77
C ARG A 59 3.34 0.67 2.25
N GLY A 60 2.11 0.97 1.80
CA GLY A 60 1.69 0.81 0.41
C GLY A 60 1.67 2.12 -0.37
N VAL A 61 2.00 2.04 -1.66
CA VAL A 61 1.77 3.11 -2.65
C VAL A 61 0.98 2.56 -3.84
N THR A 62 0.19 3.39 -4.52
CA THR A 62 -0.49 2.97 -5.77
C THR A 62 0.47 3.04 -6.95
N TYR A 63 0.35 2.10 -7.89
CA TYR A 63 1.15 2.08 -9.11
C TYR A 63 0.25 1.98 -10.34
N GLY A 64 0.02 3.14 -10.96
CA GLY A 64 -0.92 3.34 -12.06
C GLY A 64 -2.22 4.04 -11.64
N PRO A 65 -3.24 4.09 -12.51
CA PRO A 65 -3.23 3.56 -13.88
C PRO A 65 -2.31 4.38 -14.80
N PHE A 66 -1.69 3.71 -15.77
CA PHE A 66 -0.87 4.36 -16.80
C PHE A 66 -1.57 4.31 -18.16
N ARG A 67 -1.15 5.20 -19.07
CA ARG A 67 -1.55 5.11 -20.47
C ARG A 67 -1.00 3.79 -21.06
N PRO A 68 -1.80 3.01 -21.81
CA PRO A 68 -1.32 1.82 -22.50
C PRO A 68 -0.13 2.13 -23.40
N ASN A 69 0.87 1.25 -23.36
CA ASN A 69 1.98 1.24 -24.30
C ASN A 69 1.52 0.75 -25.69
N PRO A 70 2.38 0.76 -26.73
CA PRO A 70 2.02 0.24 -28.05
C PRO A 70 1.50 -1.20 -28.08
N ASP A 71 1.88 -2.03 -27.10
CA ASP A 71 1.42 -3.41 -26.94
C ASP A 71 0.07 -3.52 -26.17
N GLY A 72 -0.55 -2.38 -25.84
CA GLY A 72 -1.79 -2.31 -25.08
C GLY A 72 -1.64 -2.59 -23.59
N ILE A 73 -0.42 -2.75 -23.07
CA ILE A 73 -0.15 -2.99 -21.66
C ILE A 73 -0.16 -1.65 -20.91
N PRO A 74 -0.99 -1.49 -19.86
CA PRO A 74 -1.11 -0.23 -19.12
C PRO A 74 -0.01 -0.06 -18.07
N TYR A 75 1.24 -0.32 -18.47
CA TYR A 75 2.43 -0.16 -17.63
C TYR A 75 3.62 0.37 -18.46
N PRO A 76 4.55 1.12 -17.83
CA PRO A 76 5.83 1.43 -18.45
C PRO A 76 6.63 0.17 -18.83
N SER A 77 7.70 0.36 -19.61
CA SER A 77 8.61 -0.74 -19.94
C SER A 77 9.19 -1.39 -18.67
N PRO A 78 9.56 -2.69 -18.69
CA PRO A 78 10.13 -3.37 -17.54
C PRO A 78 11.31 -2.65 -16.89
N ASN A 79 12.18 -1.99 -17.67
CA ASN A 79 13.33 -1.24 -17.14
C ASN A 79 12.90 -0.02 -16.33
N VAL A 80 11.84 0.67 -16.73
CA VAL A 80 11.28 1.80 -15.98
C VAL A 80 10.64 1.31 -14.70
N VAL A 81 9.84 0.24 -14.77
CA VAL A 81 9.22 -0.38 -13.59
C VAL A 81 10.26 -0.86 -12.58
N ASP A 82 11.38 -1.43 -13.04
CA ASP A 82 12.49 -1.86 -12.18
C ASP A 82 13.11 -0.67 -11.42
N ALA A 83 13.37 0.43 -12.12
CA ALA A 83 13.89 1.66 -11.50
C ALA A 83 12.88 2.29 -10.53
N ASP A 84 11.59 2.34 -10.89
CA ASP A 84 10.52 2.85 -10.03
C ASP A 84 10.43 2.03 -8.73
N PHE A 85 10.45 0.70 -8.85
CA PHE A 85 10.32 -0.20 -7.68
C PHE A 85 11.55 -0.14 -6.79
N ALA A 86 12.75 0.03 -7.35
CA ALA A 86 13.95 0.29 -6.57
C ALA A 86 13.81 1.58 -5.73
N GLN A 87 13.28 2.66 -6.32
CA GLN A 87 13.07 3.92 -5.61
C GLN A 87 11.96 3.83 -4.55
N ILE A 88 10.86 3.15 -4.87
CA ILE A 88 9.75 2.91 -3.94
C ILE A 88 10.27 2.15 -2.71
N ALA A 89 11.00 1.06 -2.93
CA ALA A 89 11.59 0.25 -1.86
C ALA A 89 12.62 1.04 -1.03
N ALA A 90 13.49 1.82 -1.70
CA ALA A 90 14.49 2.67 -1.03
C ALA A 90 13.87 3.76 -0.14
N THR A 91 12.64 4.18 -0.43
CA THR A 91 11.89 5.15 0.39
C THR A 91 11.20 4.47 1.60
N GLY A 92 11.31 3.15 1.73
CA GLY A 92 10.78 2.37 2.85
C GLY A 92 9.36 1.82 2.63
N PHE A 93 8.77 2.00 1.46
CA PHE A 93 7.55 1.28 1.09
C PHE A 93 7.84 -0.21 0.93
N ASN A 94 6.88 -1.05 1.29
CA ASN A 94 7.00 -2.52 1.21
C ASN A 94 5.87 -3.16 0.41
N ALA A 95 4.95 -2.35 -0.11
CA ALA A 95 3.86 -2.83 -0.93
C ALA A 95 3.47 -1.82 -2.01
N ILE A 96 2.92 -2.35 -3.10
CA ILE A 96 2.26 -1.57 -4.13
C ILE A 96 0.82 -2.06 -4.33
N ARG A 97 -0.06 -1.17 -4.80
CA ARG A 97 -1.40 -1.52 -5.26
C ARG A 97 -1.51 -1.28 -6.76
N THR A 98 -1.92 -2.30 -7.50
CA THR A 98 -2.31 -2.17 -8.91
C THR A 98 -3.82 -2.04 -9.03
N TYR A 99 -4.27 -1.43 -10.12
CA TYR A 99 -5.70 -1.25 -10.38
C TYR A 99 -6.32 -2.46 -11.08
N ASP A 100 -5.59 -3.12 -11.99
CA ASP A 100 -5.97 -4.39 -12.60
C ASP A 100 -4.88 -5.45 -12.37
N VAL A 101 -5.11 -6.68 -12.85
CA VAL A 101 -4.15 -7.78 -12.82
C VAL A 101 -2.91 -7.36 -13.62
N PRO A 102 -1.75 -7.21 -12.98
CA PRO A 102 -0.54 -6.86 -13.70
C PRO A 102 -0.01 -8.08 -14.46
N PRO A 103 0.78 -7.87 -15.52
CA PRO A 103 1.52 -8.96 -16.14
C PRO A 103 2.49 -9.59 -15.14
N ARG A 104 2.76 -10.91 -15.26
CA ARG A 104 3.61 -11.63 -14.30
C ARG A 104 5.00 -11.03 -14.15
N TRP A 105 5.58 -10.51 -15.24
CA TRP A 105 6.89 -9.86 -15.17
C TRP A 105 6.91 -8.73 -14.15
N LEU A 106 5.84 -7.94 -13.99
CA LEU A 106 5.77 -6.86 -13.00
C LEU A 106 5.79 -7.42 -11.58
N LEU A 107 5.14 -8.56 -11.35
CA LEU A 107 5.20 -9.25 -10.06
C LEU A 107 6.61 -9.80 -9.79
N ASP A 108 7.31 -10.29 -10.81
CA ASP A 108 8.71 -10.72 -10.69
C ASP A 108 9.62 -9.54 -10.31
N ILE A 109 9.43 -8.37 -10.92
CA ILE A 109 10.15 -7.13 -10.55
C ILE A 109 9.83 -6.75 -9.09
N ALA A 110 8.56 -6.76 -8.70
CA ALA A 110 8.16 -6.46 -7.32
C ALA A 110 8.86 -7.40 -6.32
N ALA A 111 8.93 -8.70 -6.64
CA ALA A 111 9.61 -9.67 -5.81
C ALA A 111 11.12 -9.36 -5.66
N ARG A 112 11.81 -9.00 -6.74
CA ARG A 112 13.24 -8.65 -6.67
C ARG A 112 13.53 -7.48 -5.75
N HIS A 113 12.61 -6.52 -5.67
CA HIS A 113 12.75 -5.33 -4.82
C HIS A 113 12.10 -5.49 -3.43
N GLY A 114 11.67 -6.70 -3.06
CA GLY A 114 11.07 -6.95 -1.75
C GLY A 114 9.66 -6.36 -1.57
N LEU A 115 9.01 -5.95 -2.66
CA LEU A 115 7.68 -5.36 -2.64
C LEU A 115 6.60 -6.44 -2.77
N ARG A 116 5.56 -6.32 -1.94
CA ARG A 116 4.34 -7.13 -2.10
C ARG A 116 3.25 -6.37 -2.85
N VAL A 117 2.38 -7.08 -3.56
CA VAL A 117 1.41 -6.48 -4.49
C VAL A 117 -0.02 -6.77 -4.04
N LEU A 118 -0.79 -5.71 -3.78
CA LEU A 118 -2.25 -5.77 -3.72
C LEU A 118 -2.77 -5.66 -5.16
N VAL A 119 -3.30 -6.77 -5.68
CA VAL A 119 -3.77 -6.85 -7.07
C VAL A 119 -5.24 -6.42 -7.16
N GLY A 120 -5.51 -5.31 -7.84
CA GLY A 120 -6.86 -4.92 -8.20
C GLY A 120 -7.47 -5.82 -9.27
N LEU A 121 -8.78 -6.04 -9.18
CA LEU A 121 -9.53 -6.87 -10.14
C LEU A 121 -10.52 -6.07 -11.00
N GLN A 122 -10.70 -4.77 -10.74
CA GLN A 122 -11.64 -3.86 -11.41
C GLN A 122 -13.03 -4.49 -11.69
N VAL A 123 -13.64 -5.15 -10.70
CA VAL A 123 -14.95 -5.81 -10.90
C VAL A 123 -16.08 -4.79 -11.05
N GLU A 124 -15.90 -3.57 -10.52
CA GLU A 124 -16.82 -2.44 -10.57
C GLU A 124 -17.26 -2.05 -11.99
N GLN A 125 -16.38 -2.21 -13.00
CA GLN A 125 -16.72 -1.95 -14.40
C GLN A 125 -17.89 -2.82 -14.92
N ARG A 126 -18.23 -3.89 -14.19
CA ARG A 126 -19.37 -4.78 -14.50
C ARG A 126 -20.39 -4.85 -13.36
N ALA A 127 -20.19 -4.13 -12.26
CA ALA A 127 -20.99 -4.25 -11.04
C ALA A 127 -22.35 -3.52 -11.11
N SER A 128 -22.55 -2.63 -12.08
CA SER A 128 -23.83 -1.91 -12.29
C SER A 128 -25.05 -2.82 -12.55
N PHE A 129 -24.87 -4.14 -12.63
CA PHE A 129 -25.89 -5.12 -13.01
C PHE A 129 -26.02 -6.31 -12.04
N LEU A 130 -25.57 -6.17 -10.78
CA LEU A 130 -25.58 -7.22 -9.74
C LEU A 130 -26.97 -7.83 -9.43
N GLY A 131 -28.07 -7.21 -9.88
CA GLY A 131 -29.45 -7.71 -9.70
C GLY A 131 -29.86 -8.91 -10.57
N HIS A 132 -28.99 -9.41 -11.46
CA HIS A 132 -29.31 -10.53 -12.36
C HIS A 132 -28.36 -11.73 -12.16
N ASP A 133 -28.93 -12.93 -11.97
CA ASP A 133 -28.17 -14.18 -11.74
C ASP A 133 -27.13 -14.49 -12.82
N LYS A 134 -27.44 -14.18 -14.08
CA LYS A 134 -26.52 -14.37 -15.22
C LYS A 134 -25.29 -13.45 -15.10
N VAL A 135 -25.48 -12.21 -14.67
CA VAL A 135 -24.39 -11.24 -14.47
C VAL A 135 -23.53 -11.66 -13.28
N ALA A 136 -24.15 -12.07 -12.18
CA ALA A 136 -23.43 -12.55 -11.01
C ALA A 136 -22.53 -13.76 -11.35
N ARG A 137 -22.99 -14.67 -12.21
CA ARG A 137 -22.17 -15.79 -12.71
C ARG A 137 -20.99 -15.31 -13.56
N ALA A 138 -21.23 -14.40 -14.51
CA ALA A 138 -20.19 -13.83 -15.36
C ALA A 138 -19.12 -13.08 -14.54
N ILE A 139 -19.52 -12.35 -13.49
CA ILE A 139 -18.59 -11.68 -12.57
C ILE A 139 -17.72 -12.70 -11.84
N LYS A 140 -18.30 -13.78 -11.30
CA LYS A 140 -17.55 -14.85 -10.62
C LYS A 140 -16.54 -15.51 -11.56
N GLU A 141 -16.92 -15.76 -12.81
CA GLU A 141 -16.02 -16.32 -13.83
C GLU A 141 -14.88 -15.38 -14.17
N LEU A 142 -15.17 -14.08 -14.33
CA LEU A 142 -14.15 -13.04 -14.54
C LEU A 142 -13.15 -12.98 -13.38
N VAL A 143 -13.65 -12.90 -12.14
CA VAL A 143 -12.80 -12.89 -10.94
C VAL A 143 -11.91 -14.12 -10.88
N ARG A 144 -12.46 -15.31 -11.13
CA ARG A 144 -11.68 -16.55 -11.16
C ARG A 144 -10.59 -16.54 -12.23
N ALA A 145 -10.89 -16.02 -13.43
CA ALA A 145 -9.90 -15.90 -14.50
C ALA A 145 -8.77 -14.95 -14.12
N LYS A 146 -9.11 -13.77 -13.59
CA LYS A 146 -8.16 -12.77 -13.12
C LYS A 146 -7.26 -13.29 -12.00
N VAL A 147 -7.83 -13.94 -10.99
CA VAL A 147 -7.08 -14.56 -9.88
C VAL A 147 -6.12 -15.65 -10.39
N ARG A 148 -6.55 -16.50 -11.32
CA ARG A 148 -5.69 -17.57 -11.86
C ARG A 148 -4.44 -17.05 -12.57
N ALA A 149 -4.48 -15.86 -13.17
CA ALA A 149 -3.35 -15.31 -13.90
C ALA A 149 -2.13 -14.99 -13.01
N CYS A 150 -2.36 -14.64 -11.74
CA CYS A 150 -1.31 -14.24 -10.78
C CYS A 150 -1.29 -15.05 -9.48
N ALA A 151 -2.20 -16.01 -9.30
CA ALA A 151 -2.20 -16.90 -8.14
C ALA A 151 -0.86 -17.63 -7.97
N GLY A 152 -0.46 -17.82 -6.71
CA GLY A 152 0.78 -18.49 -6.34
C GLY A 152 2.04 -17.66 -6.51
N HIS A 153 1.96 -16.41 -6.99
CA HIS A 153 3.13 -15.55 -7.09
C HIS A 153 3.63 -15.11 -5.71
N PRO A 154 4.94 -15.22 -5.38
CA PRO A 154 5.50 -14.85 -4.07
C PRO A 154 5.22 -13.39 -3.66
N ALA A 155 5.31 -12.46 -4.62
CA ALA A 155 4.98 -11.06 -4.40
C ALA A 155 3.50 -10.79 -4.06
N LEU A 156 2.57 -11.72 -4.22
CA LEU A 156 1.15 -11.46 -4.00
C LEU A 156 0.85 -11.21 -2.51
N LEU A 157 0.23 -10.07 -2.21
CA LEU A 157 -0.26 -9.74 -0.87
C LEU A 157 -1.73 -10.10 -0.68
N ALA A 158 -2.57 -9.55 -1.55
CA ALA A 158 -4.03 -9.65 -1.48
C ALA A 158 -4.66 -9.32 -2.84
N TYR A 159 -5.94 -9.65 -2.98
CA TYR A 159 -6.78 -9.21 -4.09
C TYR A 159 -7.73 -8.11 -3.63
N VAL A 160 -7.92 -7.08 -4.46
CA VAL A 160 -8.89 -6.01 -4.24
C VAL A 160 -10.00 -6.15 -5.28
N ILE A 161 -11.21 -6.45 -4.81
CA ILE A 161 -12.35 -6.74 -5.70
C ILE A 161 -12.79 -5.47 -6.43
N ALA A 162 -12.87 -4.33 -5.73
CA ALA A 162 -13.28 -3.07 -6.31
C ALA A 162 -12.63 -1.87 -5.61
N ASN A 163 -12.52 -0.74 -6.31
CA ASN A 163 -11.95 0.49 -5.76
C ASN A 163 -12.99 1.36 -5.02
N GLU A 164 -14.17 1.57 -5.62
CA GLU A 164 -15.22 2.48 -5.13
C GLU A 164 -16.58 1.88 -5.50
N ILE A 165 -17.26 1.25 -4.53
CA ILE A 165 -18.58 0.63 -4.71
C ILE A 165 -19.61 1.25 -3.77
#